data_AF-A0A917KET3-F1
#
_entry.id   AF-A0A917KET3-F1
#
_cell.length_a   1.000
_cell.length_b   1.000
_cell.length_c   1.000
_cell.angle_alpha   90.00
_cell.angle_beta   90.00
_cell.angle_gamma   90.00
#
_symmetry.space_group_name_H-M   'P 1'
#
loop_
_entity.id
_entity.type
_entity.pdbx_description
1 polymer ?
#
loop_
_entity_poly.entity_id
_entity_poly.type
_entity_poly.pdbx_seq_one_letter_code
_entity_poly.pdbx_strand_id
1 'polypeptide(L)' 'MAESSIGRAGNVALASLPGFTLPGDVPGAGRFYKVDVTEPFVVDDGHLRVPTGSGLGVTPLDDVLAEITTSTEYIALG' A
#
# COMPACT_ATOMS: atom_id res chain seq x y z
N MET A 1 8.43 3.07 6.00
CA MET A 1 8.07 2.60 7.36
C MET A 1 7.53 1.17 7.19
N ALA A 2 6.71 0.63 8.10
CA ALA A 2 5.97 -0.60 7.82
C ALA A 2 4.54 -0.22 7.43
N GLU A 3 4.37 0.37 6.24
CA GLU A 3 3.06 0.81 5.78
C GLU A 3 2.19 -0.39 5.34
N SER A 4 0.88 -0.27 5.56
CA SER A 4 -0.11 -1.09 4.85
C SER A 4 -0.02 -0.83 3.34
N SER A 5 -0.67 -1.67 2.54
CA SER A 5 -0.62 -1.52 1.08
C SER A 5 -1.23 -0.21 0.55
N ILE A 6 -2.00 0.53 1.36
CA ILE A 6 -2.45 1.91 1.03
C ILE A 6 -1.25 2.86 0.92
N GLY A 7 -0.43 2.95 1.98
CA GLY A 7 0.77 3.81 1.97
C GLY A 7 1.83 3.29 1.02
N ARG A 8 1.95 1.95 0.90
CA ARG A 8 2.87 1.30 -0.03
C ARG A 8 2.60 1.66 -1.48
N ALA A 9 1.34 1.74 -1.89
CA ALA A 9 0.98 2.15 -3.24
C ALA A 9 1.54 3.54 -3.58
N GLY A 10 1.40 4.49 -2.65
CA GLY A 10 2.01 5.82 -2.76
C GLY A 10 3.54 5.76 -2.83
N ASN A 11 4.18 4.93 -2.00
CA ASN A 11 5.63 4.77 -1.98
C ASN A 11 6.16 4.14 -3.29
N VAL A 12 5.48 3.14 -3.85
CA VAL A 12 5.83 2.53 -5.14
C VAL A 12 5.69 3.55 -6.27
N ALA A 13 4.62 4.35 -6.27
CA ALA A 13 4.45 5.42 -7.24
C ALA A 13 5.56 6.48 -7.13
N LEU A 14 5.91 6.90 -5.91
CA LEU A 14 6.98 7.86 -5.66
C LEU A 14 8.35 7.32 -6.10
N ALA A 15 8.65 6.06 -5.75
CA ALA A 15 9.91 5.40 -6.10
C ALA A 15 10.08 5.17 -7.61
N SER A 16 9.00 5.29 -8.40
CA SER A 16 9.05 5.20 -9.86
C SER A 16 9.52 6.49 -10.55
N LEU A 17 9.66 7.60 -9.81
CA LEU A 17 10.09 8.88 -10.37
C LEU A 17 11.58 8.89 -10.73
N PRO A 18 11.98 9.71 -11.72
CA PRO A 18 13.37 10.01 -11.96
C PRO A 18 14.05 10.56 -10.69
N GLY A 19 15.28 10.10 -10.41
CA GLY A 19 16.05 10.50 -9.23
C GLY A 19 16.06 9.46 -8.10
N PHE A 20 15.13 8.50 -8.10
CA PHE A 20 15.20 7.31 -7.25
C PHE A 20 16.07 6.23 -7.94
N THR A 21 17.39 6.40 -7.88
CA THR A 21 18.36 5.56 -8.62
C THR A 21 18.94 4.41 -7.80
N LEU A 22 18.54 4.26 -6.55
CA LEU A 22 18.90 3.14 -5.68
C LEU A 22 17.63 2.44 -5.19
N PRO A 23 17.66 1.12 -4.94
CA PRO A 23 16.52 0.42 -4.36
C PRO A 23 16.09 1.06 -3.04
N GLY A 24 14.81 1.41 -2.93
CA GLY A 24 14.20 1.89 -1.70
C GLY A 24 13.72 0.75 -0.80
N ASP A 25 13.39 1.07 0.46
CA ASP A 25 12.80 0.12 1.41
C ASP A 25 11.28 0.01 1.20
N VAL A 26 10.89 -0.61 0.09
CA VAL A 26 9.50 -0.88 -0.27
C VAL A 26 9.33 -2.37 -0.59
N PRO A 27 9.29 -3.25 0.43
CA PRO A 27 9.18 -4.69 0.24
C PRO A 27 7.77 -5.10 -0.23
N GLY A 28 7.55 -6.38 -0.54
CA GLY A 28 6.21 -6.95 -0.71
C GLY A 28 5.41 -7.03 0.59
N ALA A 29 4.08 -7.02 0.51
CA ALA A 29 3.15 -6.96 1.67
C ALA A 29 3.44 -8.06 2.71
N GLY A 30 3.66 -9.29 2.20
CA GLY A 30 3.94 -10.48 3.00
C GLY A 30 5.20 -10.43 3.85
N ARG A 31 6.08 -9.43 3.69
CA ARG A 31 7.24 -9.26 4.59
C ARG A 31 6.81 -8.89 6.01
N PHE A 32 5.75 -8.10 6.16
CA PHE A 32 5.29 -7.60 7.45
C PHE A 32 3.95 -8.18 7.87
N TYR A 33 3.03 -8.37 6.92
CA TYR A 33 1.66 -8.74 7.22
C TYR A 33 1.30 -10.06 6.56
N LYS A 34 0.75 -10.99 7.34
CA LYS A 34 0.19 -12.24 6.81
C LYS A 34 -1.01 -11.96 5.89
N VAL A 35 -1.83 -10.98 6.28
CA VAL A 35 -2.96 -10.45 5.52
C VAL A 35 -2.83 -8.92 5.56
N ASP A 36 -2.78 -8.28 4.40
CA ASP A 36 -2.77 -6.82 4.28
C ASP A 36 -4.21 -6.30 4.08
N VAL A 37 -4.42 -4.99 4.23
CA VAL A 37 -5.74 -4.36 4.16
C VAL A 37 -6.25 -4.15 2.72
N THR A 38 -5.41 -4.37 1.71
CA THR A 38 -5.77 -4.34 0.28
C THR A 38 -5.31 -5.65 -0.41
N GLU A 39 -5.57 -5.80 -1.72
CA GLU A 39 -4.81 -6.77 -2.51
C GLU A 39 -3.30 -6.56 -2.31
N PRO A 40 -2.52 -7.62 -2.04
CA PRO A 40 -1.15 -7.46 -1.58
C PRO A 40 -0.21 -7.13 -2.74
N PHE A 41 0.73 -6.22 -2.50
CA PHE A 41 1.90 -6.06 -3.36
C PHE A 41 2.80 -7.30 -3.25
N VAL A 42 2.96 -8.02 -4.36
CA VAL A 42 3.82 -9.20 -4.46
C VAL A 42 5.10 -8.83 -5.21
N VAL A 43 6.24 -9.25 -4.67
CA VAL A 43 7.54 -9.05 -5.31
C VAL A 43 7.67 -10.02 -6.48
N ASP A 44 8.05 -9.48 -7.63
CA ASP A 44 8.32 -10.20 -8.87
C ASP A 44 9.74 -9.82 -9.33
N ASP A 45 10.67 -10.78 -9.26
CA ASP A 45 12.10 -10.60 -9.56
C ASP A 45 12.73 -9.34 -8.90
N GLY A 46 12.47 -9.14 -7.60
CA GLY A 46 13.00 -8.01 -6.84
C GLY A 46 12.28 -6.67 -7.10
N HIS A 47 11.21 -6.65 -7.90
CA HIS A 47 10.46 -5.45 -8.25
C HIS A 47 9.00 -5.52 -7.78
N LEU A 48 8.37 -4.35 -7.68
CA LEU A 48 6.93 -4.19 -7.48
C LEU A 48 6.34 -3.48 -8.70
N ARG A 49 5.13 -3.89 -9.10
CA ARG A 49 4.40 -3.20 -10.18
C ARG A 49 3.86 -1.87 -9.68
N VAL A 50 4.09 -0.80 -10.44
CA VAL A 50 3.50 0.50 -10.17
C VAL A 50 1.99 0.44 -10.43
N PRO A 51 1.13 0.84 -9.48
CA PRO A 51 -0.32 0.86 -9.70
C PRO A 51 -0.69 1.79 -10.86
N THR A 52 -1.63 1.34 -11.69
CA THR A 52 -2.10 2.10 -12.87
C THR A 52 -3.54 2.59 -12.75
N GLY A 53 -4.26 2.20 -11.69
CA GLY A 53 -5.61 2.67 -11.41
C GLY A 53 -5.63 4.13 -10.93
N SER A 54 -6.81 4.72 -10.87
CA SER A 54 -6.99 6.10 -10.37
C SER A 54 -6.57 6.24 -8.89
N GLY A 55 -6.05 7.41 -8.52
CA GLY A 55 -5.62 7.69 -7.15
C GLY A 55 -4.43 6.81 -6.76
N LEU A 56 -4.54 6.08 -5.65
CA LEU A 56 -3.52 5.11 -5.22
C LEU A 56 -3.54 3.81 -6.04
N GLY A 57 -4.57 3.58 -6.87
CA GLY A 57 -4.70 2.36 -7.66
C GLY A 57 -4.95 1.08 -6.84
N VAL A 58 -5.31 1.22 -5.56
CA VAL A 58 -5.69 0.14 -4.64
C VAL A 58 -6.92 0.56 -3.83
N THR A 59 -7.68 -0.43 -3.35
CA THR A 59 -8.87 -0.22 -2.52
C THR A 59 -8.80 -1.14 -1.30
N PRO A 60 -9.18 -0.65 -0.10
CA PRO A 60 -9.30 -1.52 1.07
C PRO A 60 -10.28 -2.67 0.82
N LEU A 61 -9.96 -3.84 1.37
CA LEU A 61 -10.88 -4.97 1.45
C LEU A 61 -11.77 -4.75 2.67
N ASP A 62 -13.06 -4.50 2.45
CA ASP A 62 -14.00 -4.08 3.51
C ASP A 62 -14.00 -5.05 4.71
N ASP A 63 -14.04 -6.36 4.46
CA ASP A 63 -14.06 -7.36 5.52
C ASP A 63 -12.76 -7.35 6.35
N VAL A 64 -11.60 -7.24 5.70
CA VAL A 64 -10.30 -7.21 6.38
C VAL A 64 -10.15 -5.92 7.16
N LEU A 65 -10.52 -4.79 6.56
CA LEU A 65 -10.49 -3.48 7.21
C LEU A 65 -11.38 -3.49 8.46
N ALA A 66 -12.60 -4.01 8.35
CA ALA A 66 -13.52 -4.12 9.47
C ALA A 66 -12.96 -5.00 10.60
N GLU A 67 -12.32 -6.14 10.27
CA GLU A 67 -11.71 -7.05 11.26
C GLU A 67 -10.61 -6.38 12.10
N ILE A 68 -9.76 -5.57 11.47
CA ILE A 68 -8.57 -4.97 12.13
C ILE A 68 -8.80 -3.56 12.69
N THR A 69 -9.97 -2.97 12.44
CA THR A 69 -10.30 -1.62 12.91
C THR A 69 -10.61 -1.61 14.40
N THR A 70 -9.96 -0.73 15.17
CA THR A 70 -10.16 -0.60 16.61
C THR A 70 -11.06 0.57 17.00
N SER A 71 -11.20 1.59 16.13
CA SER A 71 -12.12 2.72 16.29
C SER A 71 -12.41 3.39 14.95
N THR A 72 -13.51 4.13 14.87
CA THR A 72 -13.86 4.96 13.70
C THR A 72 -14.59 6.21 14.16
N GLU A 73 -14.28 7.34 13.54
CA GLU A 73 -14.92 8.63 13.81
C GLU A 73 -15.22 9.31 12.46
N TYR A 74 -16.40 9.91 12.35
CA TYR A 74 -16.79 10.71 11.18
C TYR A 74 -16.77 12.20 11.55
N ILE A 75 -15.98 12.98 10.81
CA ILE A 75 -15.84 14.43 11.01
C ILE A 75 -16.41 15.11 9.77
N ALA A 76 -17.51 15.86 9.95
CA ALA A 76 -18.10 16.63 8.86
C ALA A 76 -17.18 17.78 8.45
N LEU A 77 -16.90 17.88 7.15
CA LEU A 77 -16.29 19.08 6.56
C LEU A 77 -17.43 20.09 6.30
N GLY A 78 -17.40 21.21 7.02
CA GLY A 78 -18.36 22.31 6.87
C GLY A 78 -18.22 23.07 5.57
#